data_AF-A0A3C0GQ93-F1
#
_entry.id   AF-A0A3C0GQ93-F1
#
_cell.length_a   1.000
_cell.length_b   1.000
_cell.length_c   1.000
_cell.angle_alpha   90.00
_cell.angle_beta   90.00
_cell.angle_gamma   90.00
#
_symmetry.space_group_name_H-M   'P 1'
#
loop_
_entity.id
_entity.type
_entity.pdbx_description
1 polymer ?
#
loop_
_entity_poly.entity_id
_entity_poly.type
_entity_poly.pdbx_seq_one_letter_code
_entity_poly.pdbx_strand_id
1 'polypeptide(L)'
;MRSSMYRAIAMIVLLGACPPWVAAAAPAQRETLAAAEQVEPDPQAPQVGTGPHRVQFVLHDTVSAAPAAMRPFALSHTAFDLPFVREEKDVYQGITDARGRTPVFAFEQAPPAAGWVLLERFGSGPFGERMRLHGGGDHAVAAMPYEVVVCGQTPRLYRGVSNARGETAYVATSRVVDLLLYIDSDSDSGADADAPTAAIQPGDGALALQRCREHQGQRP
;
A
#
# COMPACT_ATOMS: atom_id res chain seq x y z
N MET A 1 -93.09 -6.81 20.17
CA MET A 1 -92.50 -8.08 19.70
C MET A 1 -91.97 -7.87 18.29
N ARG A 2 -90.67 -8.12 18.04
CA ARG A 2 -90.01 -8.32 16.72
C ARG A 2 -90.03 -7.09 15.76
N SER A 3 -88.97 -6.65 15.09
CA SER A 3 -87.64 -7.18 14.79
C SER A 3 -86.71 -6.03 14.35
N SER A 4 -85.41 -6.22 14.61
CA SER A 4 -84.25 -5.51 14.06
C SER A 4 -84.27 -5.30 12.54
N MET A 5 -83.65 -4.21 12.07
CA MET A 5 -82.61 -4.35 11.04
C MET A 5 -81.58 -3.21 11.09
N TYR A 6 -80.33 -3.64 11.28
CA TYR A 6 -79.10 -2.87 11.42
C TYR A 6 -78.66 -2.23 10.10
N ARG A 7 -78.22 -0.96 10.15
CA ARG A 7 -77.33 -0.37 9.14
C ARG A 7 -75.90 -0.44 9.68
N ALA A 8 -75.10 -1.37 9.17
CA ALA A 8 -73.68 -1.44 9.44
C ALA A 8 -72.93 -0.45 8.53
N ILE A 9 -72.16 0.45 9.15
CA ILE A 9 -71.22 1.35 8.50
C ILE A 9 -69.95 0.57 8.23
N ALA A 10 -69.55 0.44 6.97
CA ALA A 10 -68.27 -0.14 6.58
C ALA A 10 -67.17 0.93 6.74
N MET A 11 -66.32 0.75 7.75
CA MET A 11 -65.04 1.46 7.90
C MET A 11 -64.03 0.87 6.92
N ILE A 12 -63.52 1.70 6.00
CA ILE A 12 -62.40 1.38 5.12
C ILE A 12 -61.11 1.62 5.92
N VAL A 13 -60.38 0.54 6.21
CA VAL A 13 -59.01 0.59 6.76
C VAL A 13 -58.04 0.71 5.59
N LEU A 14 -57.38 1.85 5.46
CA LEU A 14 -56.25 2.05 4.55
C LEU A 14 -54.99 1.49 5.22
N LEU A 15 -54.54 0.31 4.76
CA LEU A 15 -53.22 -0.24 5.07
C LEU A 15 -52.17 0.54 4.27
N GLY A 16 -51.40 1.39 4.96
CA GLY A 16 -50.21 2.04 4.40
C GLY A 16 -49.09 1.03 4.20
N ALA A 17 -48.69 0.82 2.95
CA ALA A 17 -47.50 0.06 2.60
C ALA A 17 -46.25 0.94 2.81
N CYS A 18 -45.43 0.62 3.82
CA CYS A 18 -44.06 1.14 3.89
C CYS A 18 -43.22 0.48 2.80
N PRO A 19 -42.56 1.24 1.90
CA PRO A 19 -41.56 0.66 1.01
C PRO A 19 -40.37 0.17 1.86
N PRO A 20 -39.80 -1.01 1.56
CA PRO A 20 -38.55 -1.43 2.18
C PRO A 20 -37.47 -0.46 1.71
N TRP A 21 -36.97 0.32 2.66
CA TRP A 21 -35.74 1.07 2.50
C TRP A 21 -34.66 0.05 2.17
N VAL A 22 -34.26 -0.01 0.89
CA VAL A 22 -33.06 -0.70 0.49
C VAL A 22 -31.94 0.08 1.14
N ALA A 23 -31.49 -0.39 2.31
CA ALA A 23 -30.23 0.04 2.88
C ALA A 23 -29.19 -0.26 1.81
N ALA A 24 -28.72 0.79 1.13
CA ALA A 24 -27.50 0.70 0.36
C ALA A 24 -26.47 0.12 1.32
N ALA A 25 -25.99 -1.09 1.03
CA ALA A 25 -24.83 -1.62 1.71
C ALA A 25 -23.75 -0.56 1.54
N ALA A 26 -23.33 0.04 2.66
CA ALA A 26 -22.14 0.86 2.68
C ALA A 26 -21.04 0.04 1.99
N PRO A 27 -20.21 0.65 1.13
CA PRO A 27 -19.09 -0.07 0.53
C PRO A 27 -18.37 -0.78 1.66
N ALA A 28 -18.28 -2.12 1.52
CA ALA A 28 -17.55 -2.96 2.44
C ALA A 28 -16.26 -2.23 2.77
N GLN A 29 -16.03 -2.05 4.07
CA GLN A 29 -14.86 -1.42 4.64
C GLN A 29 -13.67 -1.83 3.77
N ARG A 30 -13.01 -0.85 3.13
CA ARG A 30 -11.67 -1.07 2.57
C ARG A 30 -10.87 -1.56 3.75
N GLU A 31 -10.81 -2.87 3.91
CA GLU A 31 -10.15 -3.52 5.02
C GLU A 31 -8.74 -2.99 4.96
N THR A 32 -8.42 -2.20 5.97
CA THR A 32 -7.12 -1.66 6.27
C THR A 32 -6.11 -2.75 5.93
N LEU A 33 -5.39 -2.62 4.81
CA LEU A 33 -4.23 -3.47 4.51
C LEU A 33 -3.18 -3.10 5.56
N ALA A 34 -3.41 -3.66 6.74
CA ALA A 34 -2.72 -3.41 7.98
C ALA A 34 -1.62 -4.44 8.06
N ALA A 35 -0.37 -3.95 8.09
CA ALA A 35 0.83 -4.77 8.14
C ALA A 35 1.10 -5.59 6.87
N ALA A 36 2.33 -6.07 6.75
CA ALA A 36 2.68 -7.10 5.79
C ALA A 36 1.78 -8.33 6.05
N GLU A 37 1.00 -8.76 5.06
CA GLU A 37 0.17 -9.97 5.18
C GLU A 37 1.10 -11.18 5.27
N GLN A 38 1.10 -11.86 6.41
CA GLN A 38 1.84 -13.11 6.59
C GLN A 38 0.98 -14.28 6.11
N VAL A 39 1.60 -15.18 5.34
CA VAL A 39 0.98 -16.41 4.85
C VAL A 39 1.71 -17.64 5.36
N GLU A 40 1.06 -18.80 5.24
CA GLU A 40 1.70 -20.08 5.53
C GLU A 40 2.95 -20.26 4.64
N PRO A 41 4.14 -20.48 5.21
CA PRO A 41 5.38 -20.61 4.45
C PRO A 41 5.33 -21.77 3.44
N ASP A 42 5.52 -21.46 2.17
CA ASP A 42 5.62 -22.45 1.10
C ASP A 42 6.97 -23.20 1.22
N PRO A 43 6.97 -24.53 1.47
CA PRO A 43 8.20 -25.30 1.63
C PRO A 43 9.02 -25.42 0.34
N GLN A 44 8.45 -25.06 -0.81
CA GLN A 44 9.14 -25.04 -2.10
C GLN A 44 9.66 -23.65 -2.49
N ALA A 45 9.30 -22.60 -1.74
CA ALA A 45 9.80 -21.26 -2.01
C ALA A 45 11.29 -21.13 -1.62
N PRO A 46 12.04 -20.24 -2.29
CA PRO A 46 13.40 -19.91 -1.88
C PRO A 46 13.45 -19.51 -0.40
N GLN A 47 14.50 -19.93 0.30
CA GLN A 47 14.70 -19.61 1.71
C GLN A 47 15.82 -18.57 1.88
N VAL A 48 15.60 -17.62 2.78
CA VAL A 48 16.60 -16.66 3.27
C VAL A 48 16.78 -16.87 4.77
N GLY A 49 18.03 -16.96 5.23
CA GLY A 49 18.34 -17.24 6.63
C GLY A 49 18.29 -18.73 6.99
N THR A 50 18.39 -19.02 8.29
CA THR A 50 18.40 -20.38 8.87
C THR A 50 17.58 -20.41 10.15
N GLY A 51 17.13 -21.61 10.53
CA GLY A 51 16.43 -21.85 11.79
C GLY A 51 15.02 -22.43 11.60
N PRO A 52 14.35 -22.80 12.71
CA PRO A 52 13.07 -23.51 12.68
C PRO A 52 11.88 -22.57 12.48
N HIS A 53 12.01 -21.28 12.75
CA HIS A 53 10.91 -20.32 12.68
C HIS A 53 10.84 -19.69 11.29
N ARG A 54 9.72 -19.87 10.60
CA ARG A 54 9.56 -19.49 9.19
C ARG A 54 8.42 -18.50 9.04
N VAL A 55 8.65 -17.44 8.29
CA VAL A 55 7.63 -16.47 7.89
C VAL A 55 7.73 -16.20 6.39
N GLN A 56 6.59 -15.96 5.76
CA GLN A 56 6.49 -15.57 4.37
C GLN A 56 5.38 -14.54 4.26
N PHE A 57 5.53 -13.58 3.35
CA PHE A 57 4.58 -12.49 3.20
C PHE A 57 4.08 -12.38 1.76
N VAL A 58 2.92 -11.72 1.59
CA VAL A 58 2.42 -11.29 0.29
C VAL A 58 2.54 -9.77 0.21
N LEU A 59 3.16 -9.28 -0.88
CA LEU A 59 3.09 -7.86 -1.22
C LEU A 59 1.80 -7.64 -1.99
N HIS A 60 1.04 -6.62 -1.59
CA HIS A 60 -0.16 -6.18 -2.31
C HIS A 60 0.10 -4.85 -2.99
N ASP A 61 -0.47 -4.70 -4.19
CA ASP A 61 -0.54 -3.41 -4.86
C ASP A 61 -1.48 -2.48 -4.06
N THR A 62 -1.07 -1.24 -3.82
CA THR A 62 -1.78 -0.34 -2.90
C THR A 62 -3.08 0.22 -3.46
N VAL A 63 -3.31 0.11 -4.78
CA VAL A 63 -4.51 0.61 -5.45
C VAL A 63 -5.53 -0.52 -5.60
N SER A 64 -5.11 -1.62 -6.22
CA SER A 64 -5.96 -2.77 -6.54
C SER A 64 -6.14 -3.76 -5.39
N ALA A 65 -5.29 -3.70 -4.37
CA ALA A 65 -5.17 -4.69 -3.29
C ALA A 65 -4.83 -6.12 -3.78
N ALA A 66 -4.57 -6.33 -5.07
CA ALA A 66 -4.18 -7.62 -5.61
C ALA A 66 -2.73 -7.95 -5.23
N PRO A 67 -2.36 -9.24 -5.11
CA PRO A 67 -0.96 -9.63 -4.96
C PRO A 67 -0.08 -9.06 -6.07
N ALA A 68 0.98 -8.35 -5.69
CA ALA A 68 1.90 -7.69 -6.60
C ALA A 68 2.95 -8.69 -7.10
N ALA A 69 2.61 -9.41 -8.17
CA ALA A 69 3.49 -10.42 -8.77
C ALA A 69 4.75 -9.81 -9.40
N MET A 70 5.88 -10.54 -9.30
CA MET A 70 7.17 -10.17 -9.91
C MET A 70 7.64 -8.74 -9.60
N ARG A 71 7.31 -8.27 -8.39
CA ARG A 71 7.49 -6.89 -7.99
C ARG A 71 8.68 -6.73 -7.04
N PRO A 72 9.58 -5.76 -7.29
CA PRO A 72 10.63 -5.43 -6.33
C PRO A 72 10.04 -5.00 -4.99
N PHE A 73 10.59 -5.52 -3.89
CA PHE A 73 10.12 -5.20 -2.54
C PHE A 73 11.29 -4.90 -1.59
N ALA A 74 10.93 -4.27 -0.49
CA ALA A 74 11.76 -4.00 0.68
C ALA A 74 11.04 -4.54 1.93
N LEU A 75 11.73 -5.34 2.73
CA LEU A 75 11.24 -5.88 3.99
C LEU A 75 12.15 -5.41 5.13
N SER A 76 11.54 -4.91 6.20
CA SER A 76 12.21 -4.58 7.45
C SER A 76 11.32 -4.86 8.65
N HIS A 77 11.87 -4.72 9.85
CA HIS A 77 11.13 -4.86 11.09
C HIS A 77 11.40 -3.67 12.03
N THR A 78 10.36 -3.15 12.69
CA THR A 78 10.50 -1.93 13.53
C THR A 78 11.13 -2.17 14.90
N ALA A 79 11.30 -3.43 15.31
CA ALA A 79 11.73 -3.77 16.67
C ALA A 79 13.04 -4.56 16.76
N PHE A 80 13.59 -5.03 15.64
CA PHE A 80 14.86 -5.79 15.64
C PHE A 80 15.46 -5.78 14.24
N ASP A 81 16.77 -6.04 14.18
CA ASP A 81 17.51 -6.09 12.92
C ASP A 81 17.39 -7.46 12.23
N LEU A 82 17.15 -7.48 10.92
CA LEU A 82 17.08 -8.71 10.13
C LEU A 82 18.48 -9.40 10.06
N PRO A 83 18.65 -10.60 10.63
CA PRO A 83 19.97 -11.21 10.85
C PRO A 83 20.68 -11.66 9.56
N PHE A 84 19.98 -11.66 8.44
CA PHE A 84 20.48 -12.03 7.11
C PHE A 84 20.75 -10.80 6.22
N VAL A 85 20.53 -9.58 6.72
CA VAL A 85 20.90 -8.34 6.04
C VAL A 85 22.25 -7.89 6.59
N ARG A 86 23.20 -7.60 5.70
CA ARG A 86 24.58 -7.21 6.08
C ARG A 86 24.82 -5.70 5.98
N GLU A 87 23.79 -4.91 5.66
CA GLU A 87 23.91 -3.53 5.18
C GLU A 87 23.38 -2.48 6.16
N GLU A 88 23.81 -1.24 5.94
CA GLU A 88 23.69 -0.01 6.74
C GLU A 88 22.26 0.42 7.12
N LYS A 89 21.23 -0.17 6.50
CA LYS A 89 19.82 0.22 6.68
C LYS A 89 18.91 -0.89 7.21
N ASP A 90 19.43 -2.09 7.43
CA ASP A 90 18.65 -3.25 7.90
C ASP A 90 17.35 -3.50 7.10
N VAL A 91 17.46 -3.48 5.77
CA VAL A 91 16.35 -3.75 4.86
C VAL A 91 16.73 -4.88 3.91
N TYR A 92 15.94 -5.95 3.91
CA TYR A 92 16.05 -6.97 2.89
C TYR A 92 15.39 -6.49 1.60
N GLN A 93 16.11 -6.57 0.49
CA GLN A 93 15.62 -6.20 -0.84
C GLN A 93 15.44 -7.45 -1.70
N GLY A 94 14.26 -7.62 -2.28
CA GLY A 94 13.95 -8.79 -3.10
C GLY A 94 13.01 -8.47 -4.26
N ILE A 95 12.52 -9.54 -4.90
CA ILE A 95 11.46 -9.53 -5.91
C ILE A 95 10.46 -10.63 -5.52
N THR A 96 9.17 -10.33 -5.56
CA THR A 96 8.12 -11.31 -5.27
C THR A 96 7.99 -12.36 -6.38
N ASP A 97 7.41 -13.51 -6.06
CA ASP A 97 7.08 -14.54 -7.05
C ASP A 97 5.86 -14.17 -7.91
N ALA A 98 5.44 -15.09 -8.79
CA ALA A 98 4.26 -14.90 -9.65
C ALA A 98 2.93 -14.78 -8.87
N ARG A 99 2.92 -15.09 -7.57
CA ARG A 99 1.77 -14.98 -6.66
C ARG A 99 1.92 -13.79 -5.70
N GLY A 100 2.89 -12.90 -5.92
CA GLY A 100 3.17 -11.76 -5.05
C GLY A 100 3.82 -12.13 -3.71
N ARG A 101 4.31 -13.36 -3.55
CA ARG A 101 4.92 -13.84 -2.31
C ARG A 101 6.40 -13.52 -2.24
N THR A 102 6.88 -13.22 -1.05
CA THR A 102 8.31 -13.12 -0.75
C THR A 102 8.96 -14.53 -0.72
N PRO A 103 10.29 -14.63 -0.66
CA PRO A 103 10.94 -15.83 -0.13
C PRO A 103 10.45 -16.16 1.29
N VAL A 104 10.73 -17.38 1.74
CA VAL A 104 10.56 -17.76 3.15
C VAL A 104 11.75 -17.26 3.94
N PHE A 105 11.50 -16.47 4.97
CA PHE A 105 12.53 -16.00 5.91
C PHE A 105 12.57 -16.94 7.11
N ALA A 106 13.74 -17.51 7.37
CA ALA A 106 13.99 -18.45 8.46
C ALA A 106 14.82 -17.78 9.56
N PHE A 107 14.41 -18.00 10.81
CA PHE A 107 15.02 -17.44 12.01
C PHE A 107 15.31 -18.53 13.04
N GLU A 108 16.44 -18.41 13.72
CA GLU A 108 16.83 -19.30 14.85
C GLU A 108 15.91 -19.11 16.06
N GLN A 109 15.40 -17.89 16.27
CA GLN A 109 14.43 -17.56 17.31
C GLN A 109 13.15 -17.03 16.67
N ALA A 110 12.00 -17.27 17.31
CA ALA A 110 10.72 -16.79 16.82
C ALA A 110 10.73 -15.25 16.73
N PRO A 111 10.56 -14.65 15.54
CA PRO A 111 10.48 -13.20 15.44
C PRO A 111 9.15 -12.70 16.01
N PRO A 112 9.07 -11.45 16.51
CA PRO A 112 7.82 -10.81 16.84
C PRO A 112 6.81 -10.84 15.67
N ALA A 113 5.54 -11.10 15.98
CA ALA A 113 4.48 -11.11 14.97
C ALA A 113 4.13 -9.71 14.46
N ALA A 114 4.37 -8.67 15.26
CA ALA A 114 4.08 -7.28 14.93
C ALA A 114 5.36 -6.48 14.73
N GLY A 115 5.34 -5.55 13.77
CA GLY A 115 6.48 -4.69 13.43
C GLY A 115 7.02 -4.89 12.02
N TRP A 116 6.52 -5.88 11.29
CA TRP A 116 6.84 -6.08 9.88
C TRP A 116 6.40 -4.89 9.02
N VAL A 117 7.30 -4.46 8.15
CA VAL A 117 7.09 -3.44 7.12
C VAL A 117 7.51 -4.06 5.80
N LEU A 118 6.53 -4.30 4.92
CA LEU A 118 6.73 -4.78 3.55
C LEU A 118 6.23 -3.71 2.59
N LEU A 119 7.12 -3.18 1.78
CA LEU A 119 6.83 -2.11 0.84
C LEU A 119 7.29 -2.49 -0.55
N GLU A 120 6.59 -2.01 -1.57
CA GLU A 120 7.15 -1.94 -2.92
C GLU A 120 8.45 -1.14 -2.88
N ARG A 121 9.42 -1.55 -3.69
CA ARG A 121 10.74 -0.92 -3.77
C ARG A 121 10.96 -0.26 -5.12
N PHE A 122 11.38 1.00 -5.10
CA PHE A 122 11.81 1.74 -6.28
C PHE A 122 13.33 1.89 -6.32
N GLY A 123 13.97 1.33 -7.34
CA GLY A 123 15.43 1.39 -7.52
C GLY A 123 16.16 0.24 -6.83
N SER A 124 17.44 0.43 -6.52
CA SER A 124 18.33 -0.57 -5.93
C SER A 124 19.61 0.09 -5.39
N GLY A 125 20.18 -0.50 -4.34
CA GLY A 125 21.45 -0.08 -3.75
C GLY A 125 21.39 -0.09 -2.22
N PRO A 126 22.53 0.17 -1.56
CA PRO A 126 22.66 0.04 -0.11
C PRO A 126 22.06 1.23 0.65
N PHE A 127 21.82 2.35 -0.04
CA PHE A 127 21.13 3.50 0.54
C PHE A 127 19.65 3.38 0.23
N GLY A 128 18.82 3.78 1.19
CA GLY A 128 17.41 3.95 0.91
C GLY A 128 16.64 4.54 2.07
N GLU A 129 15.45 5.01 1.73
CA GLU A 129 14.55 5.65 2.68
C GLU A 129 13.09 5.42 2.27
N ARG A 130 12.20 5.51 3.26
CA ARG A 130 10.76 5.58 3.05
C ARG A 130 10.21 6.84 3.69
N MET A 131 9.19 7.43 3.09
CA MET A 131 8.44 8.50 3.72
C MET A 131 7.14 7.95 4.32
N ARG A 132 6.66 8.63 5.37
CA ARG A 132 5.35 8.37 5.95
C ARG A 132 4.55 9.66 5.98
N LEU A 133 3.36 9.63 5.39
CA LEU A 133 2.44 10.74 5.31
C LEU A 133 1.56 10.75 6.56
N HIS A 134 1.58 11.87 7.26
CA HIS A 134 0.72 12.15 8.40
C HIS A 134 -0.05 13.44 8.16
N GLY A 135 -1.31 13.48 8.58
CA GLY A 135 -2.06 14.72 8.65
C GLY A 135 -2.15 15.23 10.09
N GLY A 136 -3.08 16.15 10.36
CA GLY A 136 -3.22 16.78 11.67
C GLY A 136 -3.57 15.79 12.79
N GLY A 137 -2.74 15.69 13.83
CA GLY A 137 -2.97 14.79 14.96
C GLY A 137 -2.45 13.36 14.76
N ASP A 138 -1.30 13.21 14.08
CA ASP A 138 -0.56 11.96 13.85
C ASP A 138 -1.29 10.86 13.06
N HIS A 139 -2.48 11.13 12.54
CA HIS A 139 -3.19 10.18 11.69
C HIS A 139 -2.43 9.93 10.40
N ALA A 140 -2.26 8.65 10.05
CA ALA A 140 -1.72 8.24 8.77
C ALA A 140 -2.63 8.71 7.63
N VAL A 141 -2.02 9.22 6.55
CA VAL A 141 -2.75 9.58 5.34
C VAL A 141 -2.63 8.43 4.35
N ALA A 142 -3.65 7.57 4.35
CA ALA A 142 -3.77 6.42 3.45
C ALA A 142 -4.38 6.81 2.10
N ALA A 143 -4.14 5.99 1.08
CA ALA A 143 -4.72 6.11 -0.25
C ALA A 143 -4.46 7.47 -0.92
N MET A 144 -3.32 8.10 -0.60
CA MET A 144 -2.93 9.39 -1.16
C MET A 144 -1.96 9.18 -2.33
N PRO A 145 -2.29 9.65 -3.54
CA PRO A 145 -1.35 9.69 -4.66
C PRO A 145 -0.13 10.55 -4.32
N TYR A 146 1.04 10.07 -4.73
CA TYR A 146 2.29 10.80 -4.59
C TYR A 146 3.25 10.51 -5.73
N GLU A 147 4.19 11.43 -5.93
CA GLU A 147 5.34 11.23 -6.80
C GLU A 147 6.63 11.38 -6.01
N VAL A 148 7.56 10.44 -6.19
CA VAL A 148 8.93 10.57 -5.68
C VAL A 148 9.90 10.76 -6.84
N VAL A 149 10.66 11.84 -6.80
CA VAL A 149 11.74 12.12 -7.74
C VAL A 149 13.08 11.82 -7.07
N VAL A 150 13.88 10.99 -7.71
CA VAL A 150 15.21 10.58 -7.25
C VAL A 150 16.27 11.35 -8.03
N CYS A 151 16.94 12.31 -7.39
CA CYS A 151 17.95 13.17 -8.04
C CYS A 151 19.34 12.53 -8.06
N GLY A 152 19.45 11.40 -8.76
CA GLY A 152 20.70 10.67 -9.02
C GLY A 152 21.46 11.14 -10.28
N GLN A 153 22.41 10.33 -10.75
CA GLN A 153 23.11 10.58 -12.03
C GLN A 153 22.11 10.56 -13.20
N THR A 154 21.17 9.63 -13.13
CA THR A 154 20.00 9.56 -13.98
C THR A 154 18.80 9.85 -13.09
N PRO A 155 18.23 11.06 -13.15
CA PRO A 155 16.99 11.36 -12.45
C PRO A 155 15.88 10.40 -12.86
N ARG A 156 15.10 9.95 -11.89
CA ARG A 156 13.98 9.04 -12.10
C ARG A 156 12.79 9.49 -11.29
N LEU A 157 11.60 9.17 -11.77
CA LEU A 157 10.33 9.47 -11.11
C LEU A 157 9.60 8.17 -10.84
N TYR A 158 8.97 8.10 -9.67
CA TYR A 158 8.08 7.04 -9.26
C TYR A 158 6.73 7.64 -8.89
N ARG A 159 5.64 7.01 -9.32
CA ARG A 159 4.28 7.34 -8.90
C ARG A 159 3.71 6.21 -8.07
N GLY A 160 3.11 6.56 -6.94
CA GLY A 160 2.50 5.60 -6.05
C GLY A 160 1.30 6.15 -5.31
N VAL A 161 0.67 5.26 -4.54
CA VAL A 161 -0.40 5.60 -3.61
C VAL A 161 0.00 5.09 -2.23
N SER A 162 -0.16 5.93 -1.20
CA SER A 162 0.25 5.60 0.17
C SER A 162 -0.59 4.43 0.73
N ASN A 163 0.05 3.54 1.47
CA ASN A 163 -0.66 2.40 2.07
C ASN A 163 -1.52 2.84 3.29
N ALA A 164 -2.18 1.89 3.95
CA ALA A 164 -3.04 2.17 5.11
C ALA A 164 -2.31 2.82 6.30
N ARG A 165 -0.97 2.70 6.37
CA ARG A 165 -0.11 3.36 7.37
C ARG A 165 0.44 4.70 6.89
N GLY A 166 0.07 5.15 5.70
CA GLY A 166 0.59 6.36 5.07
C GLY A 166 2.00 6.20 4.52
N GLU A 167 2.50 4.97 4.38
CA GLU A 167 3.86 4.72 3.91
C GLU A 167 3.92 4.81 2.38
N THR A 168 4.99 5.41 1.87
CA THR A 168 5.35 5.38 0.46
C THR A 168 6.14 4.11 0.13
N ALA A 169 6.44 3.88 -1.14
CA ALA A 169 7.41 2.90 -1.57
C ALA A 169 8.78 3.19 -0.93
N TYR A 170 9.55 2.12 -0.70
CA TYR A 170 10.94 2.24 -0.27
C TYR A 170 11.81 2.63 -1.47
N VAL A 171 12.50 3.75 -1.39
CA VAL A 171 13.39 4.22 -2.45
C VAL A 171 14.80 3.75 -2.16
N ALA A 172 15.38 2.96 -3.06
CA ALA A 172 16.73 2.44 -2.95
C ALA A 172 17.67 3.04 -4.02
N THR A 173 18.85 3.47 -3.60
CA THR A 173 19.82 4.17 -4.42
C THR A 173 21.25 3.66 -4.21
N SER A 174 22.07 3.74 -5.25
CA SER A 174 23.48 3.30 -5.21
C SER A 174 24.41 4.27 -4.48
N ARG A 175 23.91 5.47 -4.15
CA ARG A 175 24.61 6.54 -3.45
C ARG A 175 23.60 7.44 -2.73
N VAL A 176 24.06 8.25 -1.79
CA VAL A 176 23.24 9.30 -1.17
C VAL A 176 22.81 10.31 -2.25
N VAL A 177 21.51 10.62 -2.29
CA VAL A 177 20.90 11.54 -3.26
C VAL A 177 19.78 12.32 -2.59
N ASP A 178 19.37 13.43 -3.23
CA ASP A 178 18.17 14.13 -2.84
C ASP A 178 16.93 13.38 -3.37
N LEU A 179 15.92 13.27 -2.50
CA LEU A 179 14.60 12.78 -2.84
C LEU A 179 13.60 13.93 -2.73
N LEU A 180 12.80 14.14 -3.77
CA LEU A 180 11.72 15.12 -3.77
C LEU A 180 10.40 14.35 -3.73
N LEU A 181 9.55 14.69 -2.76
CA LEU A 181 8.21 14.12 -2.62
C LEU A 181 7.19 15.18 -3.02
N TYR A 182 6.31 14.84 -3.95
CA TYR A 182 5.18 15.64 -4.36
C TYR A 182 3.91 14.92 -3.96
N ILE A 183 3.03 15.60 -3.22
CA ILE A 183 1.68 15.15 -2.94
C ILE A 183 0.77 15.97 -3.84
N ASP A 184 0.15 15.32 -4.81
CA ASP A 184 -0.70 16.01 -5.77
C ASP A 184 -2.16 15.91 -5.30
N SER A 185 -2.75 17.04 -4.90
CA SER A 185 -4.19 17.12 -4.59
C SER A 185 -5.05 17.32 -5.84
N ASP A 186 -4.44 17.67 -6.98
CA ASP A 186 -5.12 18.14 -8.19
C ASP A 186 -4.88 17.20 -9.38
N SER A 187 -4.44 15.96 -9.11
CA SER A 187 -4.39 14.90 -10.11
C SER A 187 -5.81 14.41 -10.45
N ASP A 188 -6.52 15.23 -11.20
CA ASP A 188 -7.61 14.86 -12.11
C ASP A 188 -7.07 14.02 -13.29
N SER A 189 -5.98 13.27 -13.06
CA SER A 189 -5.61 12.18 -13.93
C SER A 189 -6.61 11.09 -13.65
N GLY A 190 -7.45 10.81 -14.66
CA GLY A 190 -8.16 9.54 -14.77
C GLY A 190 -7.15 8.41 -14.63
N ALA A 191 -6.87 8.03 -13.38
CA ALA A 191 -6.20 6.81 -13.05
C ALA A 191 -7.15 5.76 -13.58
N ASP A 192 -6.81 5.22 -14.76
CA ASP A 192 -7.25 3.87 -15.09
C ASP A 192 -6.94 3.06 -13.83
N ALA A 193 -8.00 2.63 -13.14
CA ALA A 193 -7.88 1.81 -11.93
C ALA A 193 -7.14 0.48 -12.21
N ASP A 194 -6.90 0.20 -13.50
CA ASP A 194 -6.17 -0.93 -14.05
C ASP A 194 -4.70 -0.62 -14.42
N ALA A 195 -4.26 0.64 -14.37
CA ALA A 195 -2.86 0.97 -14.59
C ALA A 195 -2.05 0.54 -13.36
N PRO A 196 -1.06 -0.37 -13.50
CA PRO A 196 -0.30 -0.81 -12.36
C PRO A 196 0.43 0.38 -11.72
N THR A 197 0.35 0.48 -10.40
CA THR A 197 1.20 1.37 -9.61
C THR A 197 2.66 1.16 -10.05
N ALA A 198 3.42 2.24 -10.20
CA ALA A 198 4.82 2.25 -10.64
C ALA A 198 5.15 1.89 -12.11
N ALA A 199 4.19 1.92 -13.05
CA ALA A 199 4.55 1.92 -14.47
C ALA A 199 5.34 3.20 -14.82
N ILE A 200 6.58 3.04 -15.31
CA ILE A 200 7.35 4.16 -15.86
C ILE A 200 6.64 4.65 -17.12
N GLN A 201 6.23 5.90 -17.13
CA GLN A 201 5.52 6.51 -18.25
C GLN A 201 6.52 7.19 -19.21
N PRO A 202 6.19 7.28 -20.51
CA PRO A 202 6.94 8.13 -21.44
C PRO A 202 7.03 9.56 -20.91
N GLY A 203 8.25 10.10 -20.85
CA GLY A 203 8.51 11.45 -20.36
C GLY A 203 8.92 11.56 -18.89
N ASP A 204 8.78 10.49 -18.09
CA ASP A 204 9.13 10.52 -16.66
C ASP A 204 10.59 10.92 -16.40
N GLY A 205 11.51 10.46 -17.24
CA GLY A 205 12.92 10.85 -17.15
C GLY A 205 13.14 12.34 -17.40
N ALA A 206 12.41 12.93 -18.35
CA ALA A 206 12.51 14.36 -18.65
C ALA A 206 11.92 15.21 -17.52
N LEU A 207 10.76 14.80 -17.00
CA LEU A 207 10.12 15.46 -15.86
C LEU A 207 10.99 15.37 -14.59
N ALA A 208 11.55 14.19 -14.30
CA ALA A 208 12.48 14.01 -13.18
C ALA A 208 13.71 14.92 -13.32
N LEU A 209 14.30 14.98 -14.52
CA LEU A 209 15.46 15.81 -14.80
C LEU A 209 15.16 17.30 -14.63
N GLN A 210 14.00 17.76 -15.11
CA GLN A 210 13.55 19.13 -14.92
C GLN A 210 13.45 19.47 -13.42
N ARG A 211 12.70 18.69 -12.65
CA ARG A 211 12.47 18.93 -11.22
C ARG A 211 13.78 18.90 -10.41
N CYS A 212 14.70 18.00 -10.73
CA CYS A 212 16.00 17.98 -10.07
C CYS A 212 16.86 19.21 -10.37
N ARG A 213 16.79 19.77 -11.59
CA ARG A 213 17.49 21.02 -11.93
C ARG A 213 16.91 22.22 -11.20
N GLU A 214 15.58 22.30 -11.13
CA GLU A 214 14.87 23.36 -10.39
C GLU A 214 15.26 23.33 -8.91
N HIS A 215 15.25 22.15 -8.27
CA HIS A 215 15.70 21.98 -6.87
C HIS A 215 17.16 22.42 -6.66
N GLN A 216 18.06 22.03 -7.56
CA GLN A 216 19.48 22.41 -7.46
C GLN A 216 19.70 23.92 -7.65
N GLY A 217 18.93 24.57 -8.51
CA GLY A 217 18.99 26.02 -8.72
C GLY A 217 18.43 26.86 -7.57
N GLN A 218 17.68 26.25 -6.64
CA GLN A 218 17.12 26.90 -5.45
C GLN A 218 17.99 26.75 -4.20
N ARG A 219 19.12 26.03 -4.28
CA ARG A 219 20.06 25.93 -3.17
C ARG A 219 20.86 27.24 -3.03
N PRO A 220 20.85 27.87 -1.83
CA PRO A 220 21.62 29.09 -1.58
C PRO A 220 23.14 28.85 -1.63
#